data_AF-A0A8C9QVK7-F1
#
_entry.id   AF-A0A8C9QVK7-F1
#
_cell.length_a   1.000
_cell.length_b   1.000
_cell.length_c   1.000
_cell.angle_alpha   90.00
_cell.angle_beta   90.00
_cell.angle_gamma   90.00
#
_symmetry.space_group_name_H-M   'P 1'
#
loop_
_entity.id
_entity.type
_entity.pdbx_description
1 polymer ?
#
loop_
_entity_poly.entity_id
_entity_poly.type
_entity_poly.pdbx_seq_one_letter_code
_entity_poly.pdbx_strand_id
1 'polypeptide(L)'
;MDLTSEPIKRILDKYKFRDLAIEELQKLHKKHEGMKPTVETYTFSDSSQKDLLKIIGTIPVRYHGRSYNLPILMWLLDSFPFTPPICLLRPTLNMVIREGRHVNTKGRIHLPALHNWDYPKSSVNSLLMEMIERFEEDPPLMSKPQATGKDPSELLALASNLQIAEGVIHPERQLNKVTVVGGGDLGIASVLSILAKGKVDKLVVIDLTDGSSKGGTMDLEMFHLANVEVSKDLAASAGSRVVVVTANAWSNEQSYVSVVQTNVDMYRGIIPSLAHLSPGAVLLIASQPVDIMTHVAWRQSGLPPSQVIGAGCNLDSERLNYILNVSLIAQSTGRQAFVIGESSDKKVAVWSNLGTDSNSGFHGSNSTKPLMDRAFDMLKEKGQRSWSVSLSIADITHSILEDKGKTHCVSTLAQGWGGIGTEVFLSLPCVMGAAGSTRLACVALGPDEDFNLRASAVSLSNFLLQLRI
;
A
#
# COMPACT_ATOMS: atom_id res chain seq x y z
N MET A 1 38.21 -3.42 -30.74
CA MET A 1 36.99 -4.16 -30.36
C MET A 1 37.05 -5.41 -31.17
N ASP A 2 37.02 -6.59 -30.54
CA ASP A 2 37.09 -7.85 -31.28
C ASP A 2 35.73 -8.15 -31.92
N LEU A 3 35.53 -7.61 -33.12
CA LEU A 3 34.40 -7.93 -34.00
C LEU A 3 34.69 -9.17 -34.87
N THR A 4 35.84 -9.81 -34.69
CA THR A 4 36.31 -10.89 -35.56
C THR A 4 35.88 -12.28 -35.09
N SER A 5 35.42 -12.38 -33.84
CA SER A 5 34.89 -13.62 -33.28
C SER A 5 33.71 -14.16 -34.11
N GLU A 6 33.69 -15.46 -34.28
CA GLU A 6 32.75 -16.14 -35.17
C GLU A 6 31.26 -15.95 -34.78
N PRO A 7 30.89 -15.95 -33.48
CA PRO A 7 29.51 -15.63 -33.07
C PRO A 7 29.08 -14.21 -33.45
N ILE A 8 29.98 -13.23 -33.31
CA ILE A 8 29.69 -11.82 -33.61
C ILE A 8 29.54 -11.61 -35.12
N LYS A 9 30.39 -12.24 -35.94
CA LYS A 9 30.24 -12.21 -37.40
C LYS A 9 28.89 -12.77 -37.83
N ARG A 10 28.54 -13.97 -37.33
CA ARG A 10 27.26 -14.63 -37.65
C ARG A 10 26.04 -13.80 -37.28
N ILE A 11 26.09 -13.02 -36.18
CA ILE A 11 24.96 -12.15 -35.83
C ILE A 11 24.95 -10.88 -36.67
N LEU A 12 26.10 -10.24 -36.92
CA LEU A 12 26.20 -9.03 -37.75
C LEU A 12 25.79 -9.30 -39.20
N ASP A 13 26.00 -10.51 -39.72
CA ASP A 13 25.50 -10.92 -41.04
C ASP A 13 23.96 -10.89 -41.14
N LYS A 14 23.25 -10.94 -39.99
CA LYS A 14 21.78 -10.80 -39.93
C LYS A 14 21.31 -9.35 -39.83
N TYR A 15 22.21 -8.38 -39.65
CA TYR A 15 21.85 -6.97 -39.53
C TYR A 15 21.63 -6.37 -40.92
N LYS A 16 20.53 -5.62 -41.07
CA LYS A 16 20.13 -5.01 -42.34
C LYS A 16 21.19 -4.05 -42.89
N PHE A 17 21.91 -3.38 -41.99
CA PHE A 17 22.91 -2.36 -42.31
C PHE A 17 24.28 -2.72 -41.73
N ARG A 18 24.75 -3.95 -42.02
CA ARG A 18 25.98 -4.53 -41.46
C ARG A 18 27.19 -3.58 -41.48
N ASP A 19 27.54 -3.04 -42.64
CA ASP A 19 28.78 -2.27 -42.79
C ASP A 19 28.74 -0.97 -41.97
N LEU A 20 27.57 -0.31 -41.95
CA LEU A 20 27.34 0.89 -41.13
C LEU A 20 27.36 0.57 -39.64
N ALA A 21 26.78 -0.57 -39.23
CA ALA A 21 26.83 -1.03 -37.85
C ALA A 21 28.28 -1.30 -37.41
N ILE A 22 29.09 -1.93 -38.26
CA ILE A 22 30.51 -2.17 -38.00
C ILE A 22 31.28 -0.85 -37.90
N GLU A 23 31.03 0.11 -38.78
CA GLU A 23 31.66 1.43 -38.75
C GLU A 23 31.36 2.17 -37.44
N GLU A 24 30.10 2.19 -37.00
CA GLU A 24 29.70 2.80 -35.72
C GLU A 24 30.33 2.10 -34.51
N LEU A 25 30.44 0.76 -34.54
CA LEU A 25 31.12 -0.01 -33.48
C LEU A 25 32.62 0.27 -33.43
N GLN A 26 33.27 0.46 -34.58
CA GLN A 26 34.68 0.85 -34.66
C GLN A 26 34.89 2.27 -34.12
N LYS A 27 34.01 3.22 -34.46
CA LYS A 27 34.02 4.59 -33.90
C LYS A 27 33.82 4.58 -32.39
N LEU A 28 32.92 3.75 -31.88
CA LEU A 28 32.69 3.58 -30.45
C LEU A 28 33.95 3.06 -29.75
N HIS A 29 34.57 2.02 -30.30
CA HIS A 29 35.77 1.42 -29.70
C HIS A 29 36.94 2.40 -29.62
N LYS A 30 37.13 3.23 -30.65
CA LYS A 30 38.21 4.23 -30.68
C LYS A 30 38.10 5.26 -29.55
N LYS A 31 36.87 5.56 -29.09
CA LYS A 31 36.63 6.50 -27.98
C LYS A 31 36.46 5.82 -26.61
N HIS A 32 35.97 4.58 -26.60
CA HIS A 32 35.64 3.84 -25.39
C HIS A 32 36.20 2.41 -25.47
N GLU A 33 37.50 2.26 -25.18
CA GLU A 33 38.19 0.96 -25.25
C GLU A 33 37.60 -0.11 -24.33
N GLY A 34 36.95 0.30 -23.23
CA GLY A 34 36.29 -0.59 -22.26
C GLY A 34 34.97 -1.21 -22.72
N MET A 35 34.43 -0.82 -23.87
CA MET A 35 33.18 -1.37 -24.42
C MET A 35 33.45 -2.68 -25.18
N LYS A 36 32.80 -3.76 -24.76
CA LYS A 36 32.96 -5.11 -25.31
C LYS A 36 31.65 -5.64 -25.91
N PRO A 37 31.67 -6.10 -27.17
CA PRO A 37 30.52 -6.73 -27.80
C PRO A 37 30.41 -8.20 -27.37
N THR A 38 29.18 -8.67 -27.22
CA THR A 38 28.80 -10.04 -26.89
C THR A 38 27.52 -10.37 -27.64
N VAL A 39 27.26 -11.65 -27.91
CA VAL A 39 26.00 -12.10 -28.53
C VAL A 39 25.17 -12.78 -27.45
N GLU A 40 23.91 -12.40 -27.32
CA GLU A 40 22.99 -12.99 -26.35
C GLU A 40 21.54 -12.84 -26.84
N THR A 41 20.64 -13.66 -26.34
CA THR A 41 19.21 -13.63 -26.68
C THR A 41 18.49 -12.54 -25.88
N TYR A 42 17.90 -11.57 -26.56
CA TYR A 42 17.03 -10.56 -25.98
C TYR A 42 15.57 -11.03 -26.01
N THR A 43 14.85 -10.86 -24.90
CA THR A 43 13.40 -11.13 -24.82
C THR A 43 12.64 -9.81 -24.85
N PHE A 44 11.78 -9.64 -25.84
CA PHE A 44 10.94 -8.45 -26.01
C PHE A 44 9.71 -8.50 -25.09
N SER A 45 9.00 -7.37 -24.98
CA SER A 45 7.81 -7.24 -24.14
C SER A 45 6.63 -8.11 -24.58
N ASP A 46 6.60 -8.54 -25.84
CA ASP A 46 5.62 -9.47 -26.40
C ASP A 46 6.02 -10.95 -26.20
N SER A 47 7.05 -11.21 -25.37
CA SER A 47 7.66 -12.53 -25.14
C SER A 47 8.40 -13.13 -26.35
N SER A 48 8.55 -12.39 -27.46
CA SER A 48 9.39 -12.83 -28.56
C SER A 48 10.87 -12.79 -28.17
N GLN A 49 11.67 -13.69 -28.74
CA GLN A 49 13.10 -13.80 -28.45
C GLN A 49 13.92 -13.64 -29.72
N LYS A 50 15.04 -12.92 -29.63
CA LYS A 50 15.96 -12.73 -30.75
C LYS A 50 17.39 -12.60 -30.28
N ASP A 51 18.30 -13.30 -30.94
CA ASP A 51 19.73 -13.08 -30.74
C ASP A 51 20.12 -11.71 -31.28
N LEU A 52 20.74 -10.90 -30.43
CA LEU A 52 21.17 -9.54 -30.76
C LEU A 52 22.60 -9.31 -30.29
N LEU A 53 23.24 -8.32 -30.89
CA LEU A 53 24.53 -7.83 -30.43
C LEU A 53 24.31 -6.96 -29.19
N LYS A 54 24.95 -7.34 -28.08
CA LYS A 54 24.96 -6.64 -26.81
C LYS A 54 26.34 -6.05 -26.54
N ILE A 55 26.41 -4.75 -26.30
CA ILE A 55 27.63 -4.06 -25.88
C ILE A 55 27.58 -3.87 -24.38
N ILE A 56 28.64 -4.24 -23.68
CA ILE A 56 28.80 -4.04 -22.24
C ILE A 56 30.06 -3.22 -22.00
N GLY A 57 29.98 -2.23 -21.12
CA GLY A 57 31.17 -1.56 -20.62
C GLY A 57 30.84 -0.60 -19.50
N THR A 58 31.74 0.35 -19.25
CA THR A 58 31.55 1.37 -18.23
C THR A 58 31.72 2.77 -18.83
N ILE A 59 30.99 3.75 -18.31
CA ILE A 59 31.17 5.16 -18.62
C ILE A 59 31.69 5.92 -17.39
N PRO A 60 32.66 6.84 -17.56
CA PRO A 60 33.14 7.66 -16.46
C PRO A 60 32.15 8.79 -16.19
N VAL A 61 31.73 8.92 -14.94
CA VAL A 61 30.81 9.97 -14.46
C VAL A 61 31.43 10.63 -13.25
N ARG A 62 31.53 11.96 -13.26
CA ARG A 62 32.02 12.74 -12.11
C ARG A 62 30.88 13.16 -11.20
N TYR A 63 30.95 12.77 -9.93
CA TYR A 63 29.97 13.15 -8.92
C TYR A 63 30.67 13.55 -7.61
N HIS A 64 30.32 14.72 -7.06
CA HIS A 64 30.96 15.31 -5.86
C HIS A 64 32.50 15.29 -5.90
N GLY A 65 33.09 15.67 -7.04
CA GLY A 65 34.55 15.73 -7.21
C GLY A 65 35.26 14.39 -7.38
N ARG A 66 34.54 13.25 -7.35
CA ARG A 66 35.09 11.91 -7.60
C ARG A 66 34.59 11.36 -8.92
N SER A 67 35.44 10.60 -9.62
CA SER A 67 35.06 9.93 -10.87
C SER A 67 34.68 8.47 -10.61
N TYR A 68 33.53 8.06 -11.11
CA TYR A 68 32.98 6.71 -10.98
C TYR A 68 32.79 6.09 -12.36
N ASN A 69 33.12 4.82 -12.51
CA ASN A 69 32.89 4.07 -13.76
C ASN A 69 31.54 3.36 -13.66
N LEU A 70 30.48 3.94 -14.23
CA LEU A 70 29.14 3.37 -14.19
C LEU A 70 29.01 2.24 -15.20
N PRO A 71 28.66 1.02 -14.78
CA PRO A 71 28.45 -0.10 -15.68
C PRO A 71 27.12 0.03 -16.44
N ILE A 72 27.21 -0.04 -17.77
CA ILE A 72 26.07 0.03 -18.69
C ILE A 72 26.10 -1.13 -19.67
N LEU A 73 24.94 -1.38 -20.27
CA LEU A 73 24.77 -2.32 -21.37
C LEU A 73 23.84 -1.73 -22.43
N MET A 74 24.10 -2.05 -23.70
CA MET A 74 23.34 -1.58 -24.84
C MET A 74 23.02 -2.75 -25.77
N TRP A 75 21.75 -2.95 -26.09
CA TRP A 75 21.32 -3.90 -27.12
C TRP A 75 21.16 -3.18 -28.45
N LEU A 76 21.80 -3.69 -29.49
CA LEU A 76 21.65 -3.16 -30.84
C LEU A 76 20.58 -3.96 -31.57
N LEU A 77 19.54 -3.30 -32.08
CA LEU A 77 18.54 -3.95 -32.92
C LEU A 77 19.13 -4.24 -34.32
N ASP A 78 18.56 -5.19 -35.06
CA ASP A 78 19.00 -5.60 -36.40
C ASP A 78 18.96 -4.50 -37.48
N SER A 79 18.31 -3.39 -37.15
CA SER A 79 18.16 -2.17 -37.96
C SER A 79 19.10 -1.04 -37.53
N PHE A 80 19.96 -1.27 -36.54
CA PHE A 80 21.03 -0.36 -36.15
C PHE A 80 21.98 -0.10 -37.34
N PRO A 81 22.44 1.15 -37.58
CA PRO A 81 22.32 2.33 -36.71
C PRO A 81 21.07 3.20 -36.93
N PHE A 82 20.13 2.81 -37.80
CA PHE A 82 18.90 3.58 -38.04
C PHE A 82 17.89 3.47 -36.90
N THR A 83 18.00 2.44 -36.06
CA THR A 83 17.24 2.33 -34.81
C THR A 83 18.14 2.56 -33.59
N PRO A 84 17.62 3.23 -32.53
CA PRO A 84 18.40 3.48 -31.33
C PRO A 84 18.71 2.17 -30.58
N PRO A 85 19.84 2.10 -29.89
CA PRO A 85 20.13 0.99 -28.98
C PRO A 85 19.20 1.01 -27.76
N ILE A 86 18.87 -0.17 -27.23
CA ILE A 86 18.19 -0.27 -25.93
C ILE A 86 19.24 -0.24 -24.82
N CYS A 87 19.24 0.82 -24.03
CA CYS A 87 20.26 1.06 -23.00
C CYS A 87 19.74 0.68 -21.61
N LEU A 88 20.55 -0.06 -20.84
CA LEU A 88 20.27 -0.40 -19.44
C LEU A 88 21.53 -0.23 -18.58
N LEU A 89 21.34 0.03 -17.29
CA LEU A 89 22.37 -0.08 -16.28
C LEU A 89 22.67 -1.55 -15.98
N ARG A 90 23.91 -1.82 -15.59
CA ARG A 90 24.35 -3.15 -15.16
C ARG A 90 24.95 -3.08 -13.74
N PRO A 91 24.13 -2.96 -12.68
CA PRO A 91 24.64 -2.88 -11.31
C PRO A 91 25.56 -4.07 -10.98
N THR A 92 26.65 -3.81 -10.25
CA THR A 92 27.41 -4.88 -9.59
C THR A 92 26.69 -5.37 -8.32
N LEU A 93 27.17 -6.44 -7.69
CA LEU A 93 26.56 -7.00 -6.47
C LEU A 93 26.35 -5.96 -5.35
N ASN A 94 27.28 -5.01 -5.26
CA ASN A 94 27.30 -3.94 -4.26
C ASN A 94 26.68 -2.64 -4.77
N MET A 95 25.95 -2.65 -5.88
CA MET A 95 25.27 -1.47 -6.42
C MET A 95 23.75 -1.66 -6.37
N VAL A 96 23.03 -0.57 -6.14
CA VAL A 96 21.57 -0.50 -6.24
C VAL A 96 21.20 0.60 -7.24
N ILE A 97 20.18 0.35 -8.07
CA ILE A 97 19.64 1.33 -8.99
C ILE A 97 18.86 2.36 -8.19
N ARG A 98 19.16 3.63 -8.43
CA ARG A 98 18.38 4.77 -7.98
C ARG A 98 17.54 5.22 -9.17
N GLU A 99 16.22 5.06 -9.06
CA GLU A 99 15.30 5.61 -10.05
C GLU A 99 15.44 7.13 -10.10
N GLY A 100 15.45 7.68 -11.30
CA GLY A 100 15.68 9.09 -11.55
C GLY A 100 15.07 9.52 -12.87
N ARG A 101 15.31 10.78 -13.26
CA ARG A 101 14.67 11.38 -14.45
C ARG A 101 14.97 10.61 -15.74
N HIS A 102 16.10 9.91 -15.78
CA HIS A 102 16.64 9.26 -16.98
C HIS A 102 16.75 7.74 -16.84
N VAL A 103 16.33 7.15 -15.72
CA VAL A 103 16.47 5.73 -15.43
C VAL A 103 15.29 5.22 -14.63
N ASN A 104 14.64 4.15 -15.08
CA ASN A 104 13.54 3.51 -14.35
C ASN A 104 14.02 2.46 -13.33
N THR A 105 13.11 1.92 -12.52
CA THR A 105 13.41 0.89 -11.50
C THR A 105 14.10 -0.38 -12.03
N LYS A 106 13.90 -0.74 -13.30
CA LYS A 106 14.57 -1.89 -13.96
C LYS A 106 15.95 -1.54 -14.52
N GLY A 107 16.40 -0.29 -14.34
CA GLY A 107 17.68 0.21 -14.85
C GLY A 107 17.66 0.57 -16.32
N ARG A 108 16.50 0.60 -16.98
CA ARG A 108 16.40 1.03 -18.38
C ARG A 108 16.60 2.54 -18.48
N ILE A 109 17.45 2.95 -19.40
CA ILE A 109 17.85 4.34 -19.58
C ILE A 109 16.93 5.00 -20.62
N HIS A 110 16.42 6.18 -20.28
CA HIS A 110 15.53 7.01 -21.08
C HIS A 110 16.15 8.40 -21.24
N LEU A 111 16.62 8.70 -22.45
CA LEU A 111 17.25 9.97 -22.81
C LEU A 111 16.58 10.57 -24.05
N PRO A 112 16.52 11.91 -24.17
CA PRO A 112 16.07 12.58 -25.38
C PRO A 112 16.73 12.05 -26.67
N ALA A 113 18.05 11.79 -26.67
CA ALA A 113 18.73 11.20 -27.83
C ALA A 113 18.19 9.80 -28.23
N LEU A 114 17.65 9.01 -27.29
CA LEU A 114 17.04 7.71 -27.61
C LEU A 114 15.66 7.86 -28.23
N HIS A 115 14.91 8.89 -27.86
CA HIS A 115 13.56 9.15 -28.40
C HIS A 115 13.62 9.83 -29.77
N ASN A 116 14.51 10.81 -29.91
CA ASN A 116 14.68 11.61 -31.13
C ASN A 116 15.83 11.07 -32.01
N TRP A 117 16.01 9.75 -32.03
CA TRP A 117 17.11 9.12 -32.75
C TRP A 117 16.95 9.28 -34.27
N ASP A 118 17.86 10.01 -34.89
CA ASP A 118 17.88 10.33 -36.32
C ASP A 118 19.29 10.08 -36.88
N TYR A 119 19.54 8.90 -37.47
CA TYR A 119 20.83 8.58 -38.09
C TYR A 119 20.94 9.23 -39.49
N PRO A 120 22.06 9.88 -39.86
CA PRO A 120 23.38 9.87 -39.19
C PRO A 120 23.65 11.02 -38.21
N LYS A 121 22.64 11.86 -37.88
CA LYS A 121 22.82 12.94 -36.90
C LYS A 121 23.04 12.42 -35.48
N SER A 122 22.43 11.27 -35.17
CA SER A 122 22.54 10.55 -33.90
C SER A 122 23.58 9.45 -34.00
N SER A 123 24.46 9.36 -33.01
CA SER A 123 25.48 8.31 -32.89
C SER A 123 25.53 7.75 -31.48
N VAL A 124 26.09 6.55 -31.30
CA VAL A 124 26.26 5.98 -29.95
C VAL A 124 27.19 6.86 -29.11
N ASN A 125 28.17 7.50 -29.73
CA ASN A 125 29.08 8.41 -29.03
C ASN A 125 28.36 9.66 -28.49
N SER A 126 27.48 10.28 -29.27
CA SER A 126 26.70 11.44 -28.79
C SER A 126 25.72 11.04 -27.67
N LEU A 127 25.14 9.83 -27.77
CA LEU A 127 24.28 9.27 -26.73
C LEU A 127 25.05 9.03 -25.42
N LEU A 128 26.28 8.49 -25.47
CA LEU A 128 27.09 8.28 -24.28
C LEU A 128 27.52 9.60 -23.63
N MET A 129 27.77 10.65 -24.42
CA MET A 129 28.10 11.97 -23.88
C MET A 129 26.90 12.59 -23.14
N GLU A 130 25.69 12.54 -23.73
CA GLU A 130 24.49 12.97 -23.02
C GLU A 130 24.23 12.12 -21.77
N MET A 131 24.45 10.80 -21.85
CA MET A 131 24.30 9.90 -20.70
C MET A 131 25.25 10.26 -19.55
N ILE A 132 26.51 10.59 -19.85
CA ILE A 132 27.48 11.04 -18.85
C ILE A 132 27.00 12.35 -18.21
N GLU A 133 26.67 13.36 -19.02
CA GLU A 133 26.21 14.67 -18.54
C GLU A 133 25.00 14.53 -17.60
N ARG A 134 23.99 13.76 -17.98
CA ARG A 134 22.80 13.54 -17.15
C ARG A 134 23.09 12.79 -15.85
N PHE A 135 24.00 11.82 -15.89
CA PHE A 135 24.35 11.02 -14.72
C PHE A 135 25.35 11.71 -13.78
N GLU A 136 26.06 12.75 -14.24
CA GLU A 136 26.82 13.64 -13.36
C GLU A 136 25.90 14.49 -12.48
N GLU A 137 24.75 14.94 -13.02
CA GLU A 137 23.73 15.65 -12.25
C GLU A 137 22.92 14.74 -11.32
N ASP A 138 22.47 13.60 -11.84
CA ASP A 138 21.58 12.65 -11.15
C ASP A 138 22.13 11.22 -11.25
N PRO A 139 23.08 10.82 -10.37
CA PRO A 139 23.71 9.51 -10.46
C PRO A 139 22.72 8.37 -10.24
N PRO A 140 22.63 7.41 -11.18
CA PRO A 140 21.57 6.41 -11.15
C PRO A 140 21.96 5.11 -10.43
N LEU A 141 23.18 5.02 -9.88
CA LEU A 141 23.66 3.88 -9.09
C LEU A 141 24.24 4.36 -7.75
N MET A 142 23.90 3.66 -6.67
CA MET A 142 24.47 3.87 -5.34
C MET A 142 25.13 2.60 -4.81
N SER A 143 26.09 2.72 -3.89
CA SER A 143 26.69 1.56 -3.19
C SER A 143 25.75 1.01 -2.12
N LYS A 144 25.61 -0.32 -2.05
CA LYS A 144 24.98 -1.02 -0.91
C LYS A 144 25.91 -0.97 0.30
N PRO A 145 25.40 -0.68 1.52
CA PRO A 145 26.22 -0.79 2.73
C PRO A 145 26.62 -2.25 2.99
N GLN A 146 27.92 -2.51 3.14
CA GLN A 146 28.42 -3.84 3.51
C GLN A 146 28.24 -4.07 5.01
N ALA A 147 27.42 -5.06 5.38
CA ALA A 147 27.42 -5.61 6.73
C ALA A 147 28.75 -6.34 6.96
N THR A 148 29.68 -5.70 7.67
CA THR A 148 30.94 -6.34 8.07
C THR A 148 30.76 -6.94 9.45
N GLY A 149 30.78 -8.28 9.52
CA GLY A 149 30.86 -9.00 10.78
C GLY A 149 32.20 -8.73 11.46
N LYS A 150 32.17 -8.32 12.72
CA LYS A 150 33.34 -8.30 13.61
C LYS A 150 32.97 -8.65 15.05
N ASP A 151 33.97 -9.25 15.69
CA ASP A 151 34.05 -10.05 16.91
C ASP A 151 33.38 -9.45 18.17
N PRO A 152 32.62 -10.23 18.97
CA PRO A 152 31.97 -9.77 20.21
C PRO A 152 32.90 -9.22 21.30
N SER A 153 34.21 -9.45 21.23
CA SER A 153 35.19 -8.91 22.18
C SER A 153 35.53 -7.43 21.97
N GLU A 154 35.39 -6.89 20.75
CA GLU A 154 35.58 -5.45 20.50
C GLU A 154 34.40 -4.61 21.01
N LEU A 155 33.20 -5.19 21.07
CA LEU A 155 31.98 -4.52 21.57
C LEU A 155 32.03 -4.22 23.07
N LEU A 156 32.69 -5.06 23.87
CA LEU A 156 32.85 -4.81 25.32
C LEU A 156 33.83 -3.66 25.61
N ALA A 157 34.87 -3.50 24.78
CA ALA A 157 35.80 -2.39 24.91
C ALA A 157 35.16 -1.05 24.52
N LEU A 158 34.33 -1.05 23.46
CA LEU A 158 33.63 0.16 23.00
C LEU A 158 32.54 0.63 23.98
N ALA A 159 31.83 -0.30 24.61
CA ALA A 159 30.76 -0.02 25.57
C ALA A 159 31.26 0.69 26.86
N SER A 160 32.55 0.61 27.17
CA SER A 160 33.14 1.24 28.37
C SER A 160 33.50 2.72 28.19
N ASN A 161 33.62 3.22 26.95
CA ASN A 161 34.23 4.53 26.66
C ASN A 161 33.30 5.56 26.00
N LEU A 162 32.01 5.27 25.81
CA LEU A 162 31.07 6.24 25.26
C LEU A 162 30.32 6.99 26.37
N GLN A 163 30.97 8.03 26.88
CA GLN A 163 30.29 9.14 27.53
C GLN A 163 29.40 9.88 26.51
N ILE A 164 28.19 10.17 26.96
CA ILE A 164 27.07 10.79 26.25
C ILE A 164 27.49 12.13 25.62
N ALA A 165 27.26 12.27 24.31
CA ALA A 165 27.15 13.56 23.64
C ALA A 165 26.00 13.50 22.63
N GLU A 166 25.03 14.40 22.82
CA GLU A 166 23.75 14.48 22.13
C GLU A 166 23.89 14.66 20.60
N GLY A 167 23.21 13.81 19.83
CA GLY A 167 23.11 13.93 18.38
C GLY A 167 21.95 13.07 17.87
N VAL A 168 20.83 13.71 17.54
CA VAL A 168 19.55 13.11 17.16
C VAL A 168 19.69 12.28 15.87
N ILE A 169 19.38 10.99 15.95
CA ILE A 169 19.18 10.10 14.80
C ILE A 169 17.79 10.38 14.24
N HIS A 170 17.67 10.84 12.99
CA HIS A 170 16.39 10.84 12.27
C HIS A 170 16.13 9.43 11.70
N PRO A 171 15.01 8.78 12.03
CA PRO A 171 14.67 7.45 11.50
C PRO A 171 14.37 7.54 10.00
N GLU A 172 14.78 6.52 9.22
CA GLU A 172 14.34 6.37 7.82
C GLU A 172 12.81 6.44 7.77
N ARG A 173 12.27 7.43 7.03
CA ARG A 173 10.83 7.67 6.97
C ARG A 173 10.13 6.51 6.26
N GLN A 174 9.42 5.69 7.03
CA GLN A 174 8.53 4.66 6.50
C GLN A 174 7.44 5.34 5.65
N LEU A 175 7.33 4.96 4.38
CA LEU A 175 6.37 5.56 3.45
C LEU A 175 4.93 5.25 3.88
N ASN A 176 4.08 6.27 3.90
CA ASN A 176 2.64 6.15 4.12
C ASN A 176 1.96 5.65 2.84
N LYS A 177 2.18 4.37 2.52
CA LYS A 177 1.51 3.71 1.40
C LYS A 177 0.17 3.13 1.84
N VAL A 178 -0.90 3.46 1.11
CA VAL A 178 -2.26 2.94 1.33
C VAL A 178 -2.74 2.23 0.07
N THR A 179 -3.41 1.10 0.21
CA THR A 179 -4.12 0.46 -0.91
C THR A 179 -5.62 0.48 -0.65
N VAL A 180 -6.41 0.79 -1.68
CA VAL A 180 -7.87 0.64 -1.69
C VAL A 180 -8.23 -0.42 -2.72
N VAL A 181 -8.89 -1.49 -2.29
CA VAL A 181 -9.33 -2.60 -3.15
C VAL A 181 -10.82 -2.43 -3.45
N GLY A 182 -11.15 -2.26 -4.72
CA GLY A 182 -12.48 -1.98 -5.24
C GLY A 182 -12.58 -0.58 -5.86
N GLY A 183 -12.98 -0.51 -7.13
CA GLY A 183 -13.14 0.72 -7.91
C GLY A 183 -14.55 1.34 -7.91
N GLY A 184 -15.49 0.81 -7.11
CA GLY A 184 -16.85 1.35 -7.01
C GLY A 184 -16.96 2.63 -6.18
N ASP A 185 -18.16 3.19 -6.04
CA ASP A 185 -18.43 4.47 -5.37
C ASP A 185 -17.77 4.61 -3.99
N LEU A 186 -17.81 3.55 -3.16
CA LEU A 186 -17.19 3.55 -1.84
C LEU A 186 -15.66 3.57 -1.93
N GLY A 187 -15.07 2.84 -2.88
CA GLY A 187 -13.64 2.83 -3.13
C GLY A 187 -13.13 4.20 -3.56
N ILE A 188 -13.78 4.80 -4.56
CA ILE A 188 -13.42 6.15 -5.07
C ILE A 188 -13.59 7.20 -3.98
N ALA A 189 -14.72 7.19 -3.26
CA ALA A 189 -14.93 8.13 -2.16
C ALA A 189 -13.88 7.93 -1.04
N SER A 190 -13.43 6.70 -0.80
CA SER A 190 -12.36 6.40 0.17
C SER A 190 -11.03 6.96 -0.28
N VAL A 191 -10.66 6.80 -1.55
CA VAL A 191 -9.46 7.40 -2.15
C VAL A 191 -9.44 8.90 -1.93
N LEU A 192 -10.51 9.59 -2.34
CA LEU A 192 -10.60 11.04 -2.22
C LEU A 192 -10.58 11.50 -0.74
N SER A 193 -11.29 10.79 0.14
CA SER A 193 -11.33 11.13 1.57
C SER A 193 -9.99 10.92 2.26
N ILE A 194 -9.26 9.85 1.92
CA ILE A 194 -7.93 9.54 2.46
C ILE A 194 -6.92 10.61 2.03
N LEU A 195 -6.91 10.96 0.74
CA LEU A 195 -6.04 12.00 0.19
C LEU A 195 -6.33 13.38 0.81
N ALA A 196 -7.60 13.70 1.05
CA ALA A 196 -8.00 14.97 1.64
C ALA A 196 -7.64 15.07 3.13
N LYS A 197 -7.57 13.95 3.86
CA LYS A 197 -7.47 13.95 5.33
C LYS A 197 -6.05 13.95 5.87
N GLY A 198 -5.09 13.35 5.19
CA GLY A 198 -3.75 13.15 5.75
C GLY A 198 -2.64 12.95 4.72
N LYS A 199 -1.40 12.88 5.22
CA LYS A 199 -0.22 12.68 4.39
C LYS A 199 -0.12 11.22 3.95
N VAL A 200 -0.52 10.97 2.71
CA VAL A 200 -0.33 9.69 2.03
C VAL A 200 0.75 9.87 0.97
N ASP A 201 1.85 9.14 1.11
CA ASP A 201 2.99 9.23 0.20
C ASP A 201 2.71 8.48 -1.11
N LYS A 202 1.89 7.41 -1.04
CA LYS A 202 1.42 6.66 -2.21
C LYS A 202 0.08 6.00 -1.92
N LEU A 203 -0.89 6.17 -2.81
CA LEU A 203 -2.18 5.49 -2.77
C LEU A 203 -2.31 4.60 -4.00
N VAL A 204 -2.63 3.32 -3.80
CA VAL A 204 -2.90 2.38 -4.89
C VAL A 204 -4.37 1.98 -4.88
N VAL A 205 -5.04 2.10 -6.02
CA VAL A 205 -6.40 1.60 -6.21
C VAL A 205 -6.33 0.31 -7.00
N ILE A 206 -6.75 -0.80 -6.40
CA ILE A 206 -6.85 -2.08 -7.09
C ILE A 206 -8.29 -2.26 -7.58
N ASP A 207 -8.49 -2.22 -8.90
CA ASP A 207 -9.77 -2.46 -9.54
C ASP A 207 -9.75 -3.81 -10.26
N LEU A 208 -10.38 -4.81 -9.66
CA LEU A 208 -10.44 -6.17 -10.20
C LEU A 208 -11.60 -6.36 -11.19
N THR A 209 -12.39 -5.33 -11.46
CA THR A 209 -13.57 -5.43 -12.34
C THR A 209 -13.22 -5.12 -13.79
N ASP A 210 -13.63 -6.00 -14.71
CA ASP A 210 -13.44 -5.81 -16.15
C ASP A 210 -14.62 -5.10 -16.85
N GLY A 211 -15.73 -4.86 -16.14
CA GLY A 211 -17.04 -4.36 -16.62
C GLY A 211 -17.36 -2.88 -16.33
N SER A 212 -18.62 -2.46 -16.58
CA SER A 212 -19.09 -1.06 -16.78
C SER A 212 -18.95 -0.04 -15.63
N SER A 213 -18.33 -0.40 -14.50
CA SER A 213 -18.02 0.50 -13.38
C SER A 213 -16.76 1.34 -13.59
N LYS A 214 -16.33 1.51 -14.84
CA LYS A 214 -15.06 2.15 -15.22
C LYS A 214 -14.97 3.64 -14.91
N GLY A 215 -16.09 4.33 -14.69
CA GLY A 215 -16.09 5.79 -14.59
C GLY A 215 -15.15 6.30 -13.51
N GLY A 216 -15.32 5.82 -12.27
CA GLY A 216 -14.60 6.36 -11.13
C GLY A 216 -13.09 6.17 -11.17
N THR A 217 -12.60 4.97 -11.47
CA THR A 217 -11.15 4.69 -11.56
C THR A 217 -10.52 5.34 -12.79
N MET A 218 -11.24 5.35 -13.92
CA MET A 218 -10.80 6.06 -15.12
C MET A 218 -10.71 7.57 -14.87
N ASP A 219 -11.61 8.18 -14.10
CA ASP A 219 -11.53 9.59 -13.73
C ASP A 219 -10.26 9.88 -12.91
N LEU A 220 -9.89 9.01 -11.97
CA LEU A 220 -8.63 9.16 -11.21
C LEU A 220 -7.40 9.13 -12.13
N GLU A 221 -7.41 8.27 -13.15
CA GLU A 221 -6.35 8.20 -14.17
C GLU A 221 -6.34 9.43 -15.08
N MET A 222 -7.50 9.86 -15.59
CA MET A 222 -7.62 11.03 -16.48
C MET A 222 -7.07 12.29 -15.84
N PHE A 223 -7.43 12.52 -14.57
CA PHE A 223 -7.01 13.72 -13.85
C PHE A 223 -5.63 13.60 -13.19
N HIS A 224 -4.96 12.43 -13.32
CA HIS A 224 -3.60 12.18 -12.82
C HIS A 224 -3.40 12.69 -11.38
N LEU A 225 -4.24 12.22 -10.44
CA LEU A 225 -4.10 12.62 -9.05
C LEU A 225 -2.69 12.26 -8.53
N ALA A 226 -2.01 13.25 -7.98
CA ALA A 226 -0.66 13.06 -7.45
C ALA A 226 -0.64 11.93 -6.42
N ASN A 227 0.38 11.08 -6.50
CA ASN A 227 0.60 9.92 -5.63
C ASN A 227 -0.46 8.82 -5.72
N VAL A 228 -1.41 8.88 -6.67
CA VAL A 228 -2.41 7.82 -6.90
C VAL A 228 -2.00 6.95 -8.08
N GLU A 229 -2.02 5.64 -7.90
CA GLU A 229 -1.82 4.63 -8.94
C GLU A 229 -3.07 3.76 -9.03
N VAL A 230 -3.66 3.65 -10.21
CA VAL A 230 -4.73 2.66 -10.48
C VAL A 230 -4.08 1.43 -11.11
N SER A 231 -4.41 0.25 -10.60
CA SER A 231 -3.86 -1.02 -11.08
C SER A 231 -4.90 -2.13 -11.03
N LYS A 232 -4.74 -3.12 -11.90
CA LYS A 232 -5.49 -4.39 -11.85
C LYS A 232 -4.71 -5.51 -11.17
N ASP A 233 -3.41 -5.32 -10.97
CA ASP A 233 -2.51 -6.31 -10.40
C ASP A 233 -2.36 -6.06 -8.89
N LEU A 234 -2.73 -7.08 -8.09
CA LEU A 234 -2.56 -7.06 -6.64
C LEU A 234 -1.10 -6.79 -6.23
N ALA A 235 -0.10 -7.13 -7.04
CA ALA A 235 1.31 -6.84 -6.75
C ALA A 235 1.57 -5.34 -6.53
N ALA A 236 0.79 -4.45 -7.14
CA ALA A 236 0.89 -3.01 -6.91
C ALA A 236 0.59 -2.63 -5.45
N SER A 237 -0.13 -3.47 -4.70
CA SER A 237 -0.41 -3.27 -3.27
C SER A 237 0.77 -3.54 -2.32
N ALA A 238 1.88 -4.09 -2.82
CA ALA A 238 2.98 -4.56 -1.96
C ALA A 238 3.58 -3.47 -1.06
N GLY A 239 3.83 -3.79 0.21
CA GLY A 239 4.39 -2.86 1.19
C GLY A 239 3.45 -1.74 1.63
N SER A 240 2.13 -1.93 1.55
CA SER A 240 1.16 -0.99 2.09
C SER A 240 1.13 -1.04 3.61
N ARG A 241 0.92 0.11 4.27
CA ARG A 241 0.69 0.22 5.72
C ARG A 241 -0.77 -0.04 6.08
N VAL A 242 -1.68 0.39 5.21
CA VAL A 242 -3.12 0.15 5.35
C VAL A 242 -3.66 -0.36 4.02
N VAL A 243 -4.44 -1.43 4.06
CA VAL A 243 -5.17 -1.95 2.90
C VAL A 243 -6.66 -1.90 3.21
N VAL A 244 -7.37 -0.98 2.55
CA VAL A 244 -8.82 -0.83 2.66
C VAL A 244 -9.49 -1.74 1.65
N VAL A 245 -10.38 -2.64 2.10
CA VAL A 245 -11.11 -3.55 1.21
C VAL A 245 -12.57 -3.12 1.14
N THR A 246 -12.97 -2.58 -0.01
CA THR A 246 -14.33 -2.11 -0.31
C THR A 246 -15.05 -2.99 -1.32
N ALA A 247 -14.34 -3.94 -1.93
CA ALA A 247 -14.88 -4.84 -2.95
C ALA A 247 -16.03 -5.68 -2.40
N ASN A 248 -17.18 -5.63 -3.09
CA ASN A 248 -18.29 -6.57 -2.91
C ASN A 248 -18.60 -7.16 -4.29
N ALA A 249 -18.72 -8.48 -4.38
CA ALA A 249 -19.13 -9.16 -5.59
C ALA A 249 -20.61 -8.88 -5.87
N TRP A 250 -20.92 -8.57 -7.13
CA TRP A 250 -22.30 -8.59 -7.59
C TRP A 250 -22.81 -10.03 -7.59
N SER A 251 -24.01 -10.25 -7.08
CA SER A 251 -24.60 -11.59 -6.98
C SER A 251 -26.07 -11.55 -7.41
N ASN A 252 -26.46 -12.48 -8.28
CA ASN A 252 -27.85 -12.71 -8.68
C ASN A 252 -28.51 -13.83 -7.84
N GLU A 253 -27.84 -14.24 -6.76
CA GLU A 253 -28.29 -15.24 -5.83
C GLU A 253 -29.56 -14.82 -5.10
N GLN A 254 -30.42 -15.79 -4.79
CA GLN A 254 -31.72 -15.52 -4.14
C GLN A 254 -31.64 -15.50 -2.61
N SER A 255 -30.71 -16.25 -2.01
CA SER A 255 -30.55 -16.32 -0.56
C SER A 255 -29.48 -15.35 -0.08
N TYR A 256 -29.75 -14.66 1.04
CA TYR A 256 -28.77 -13.79 1.68
C TYR A 256 -27.46 -14.51 2.02
N VAL A 257 -27.54 -15.77 2.46
CA VAL A 257 -26.35 -16.58 2.76
C VAL A 257 -25.52 -16.84 1.50
N SER A 258 -26.15 -17.15 0.36
CA SER A 258 -25.39 -17.37 -0.87
C SER A 258 -24.81 -16.09 -1.45
N VAL A 259 -25.48 -14.94 -1.29
CA VAL A 259 -24.90 -13.62 -1.61
C VAL A 259 -23.65 -13.34 -0.77
N VAL A 260 -23.69 -13.62 0.54
CA VAL A 260 -22.49 -13.45 1.39
C VAL A 260 -21.42 -14.47 1.01
N GLN A 261 -21.79 -15.72 0.70
CA GLN A 261 -20.83 -16.74 0.24
C GLN A 261 -20.10 -16.32 -1.04
N THR A 262 -20.76 -15.66 -2.01
CA THR A 262 -20.09 -15.09 -3.19
C THR A 262 -18.95 -14.15 -2.79
N ASN A 263 -19.16 -13.31 -1.76
CA ASN A 263 -18.14 -12.40 -1.25
C ASN A 263 -17.01 -13.16 -0.53
N VAL A 264 -17.33 -14.21 0.23
CA VAL A 264 -16.33 -15.10 0.87
C VAL A 264 -15.43 -15.76 -0.17
N ASP A 265 -16.02 -16.24 -1.26
CA ASP A 265 -15.28 -16.90 -2.34
C ASP A 265 -14.39 -15.90 -3.11
N MET A 266 -14.86 -14.68 -3.33
CA MET A 266 -14.05 -13.58 -3.87
C MET A 266 -12.87 -13.24 -2.94
N TYR A 267 -13.11 -13.16 -1.63
CA TYR A 267 -12.05 -12.89 -0.64
C TYR A 267 -10.96 -13.95 -0.67
N ARG A 268 -11.31 -15.22 -0.92
CA ARG A 268 -10.35 -16.32 -1.03
C ARG A 268 -9.30 -16.09 -2.12
N GLY A 269 -9.66 -15.39 -3.19
CA GLY A 269 -8.73 -15.03 -4.27
C GLY A 269 -7.89 -13.78 -4.02
N ILE A 270 -8.25 -12.95 -3.03
CA ILE A 270 -7.68 -11.60 -2.86
C ILE A 270 -6.93 -11.48 -1.52
N ILE A 271 -7.58 -11.83 -0.41
CA ILE A 271 -7.09 -11.56 0.95
C ILE A 271 -5.75 -12.24 1.25
N PRO A 272 -5.52 -13.54 0.92
CA PRO A 272 -4.22 -14.18 1.18
C PRO A 272 -3.07 -13.48 0.45
N SER A 273 -3.30 -13.06 -0.80
CA SER A 273 -2.31 -12.34 -1.61
C SER A 273 -1.99 -10.96 -1.00
N LEU A 274 -3.00 -10.21 -0.56
CA LEU A 274 -2.80 -8.90 0.09
C LEU A 274 -1.97 -9.04 1.38
N ALA A 275 -2.29 -10.04 2.21
CA ALA A 275 -1.56 -10.32 3.45
C ALA A 275 -0.10 -10.74 3.17
N HIS A 276 0.12 -11.55 2.13
CA HIS A 276 1.47 -11.94 1.73
C HIS A 276 2.31 -10.77 1.20
N LEU A 277 1.71 -9.91 0.38
CA LEU A 277 2.37 -8.75 -0.22
C LEU A 277 2.64 -7.62 0.78
N SER A 278 1.85 -7.56 1.87
CA SER A 278 1.98 -6.54 2.91
C SER A 278 1.74 -7.14 4.32
N PRO A 279 2.67 -7.97 4.84
CA PRO A 279 2.47 -8.70 6.10
C PRO A 279 2.42 -7.82 7.35
N GLY A 280 2.90 -6.57 7.26
CA GLY A 280 2.81 -5.57 8.33
C GLY A 280 1.60 -4.63 8.21
N ALA A 281 0.74 -4.81 7.21
CA ALA A 281 -0.38 -3.92 6.97
C ALA A 281 -1.53 -4.14 7.96
N VAL A 282 -2.29 -3.07 8.21
CA VAL A 282 -3.64 -3.18 8.76
C VAL A 282 -4.64 -3.36 7.62
N LEU A 283 -5.37 -4.47 7.62
CA LEU A 283 -6.51 -4.71 6.73
C LEU A 283 -7.76 -4.02 7.32
N LEU A 284 -8.25 -2.99 6.64
CA LEU A 284 -9.48 -2.28 6.99
C LEU A 284 -10.63 -2.69 6.07
N ILE A 285 -11.52 -3.53 6.58
CA ILE A 285 -12.63 -4.12 5.83
C ILE A 285 -13.83 -3.18 5.87
N ALA A 286 -14.36 -2.84 4.69
CA ALA A 286 -15.57 -2.05 4.52
C ALA A 286 -16.63 -2.77 3.66
N SER A 287 -16.28 -3.92 3.07
CA SER A 287 -17.22 -4.84 2.42
C SER A 287 -18.35 -5.26 3.36
N GLN A 288 -19.55 -5.49 2.84
CA GLN A 288 -20.73 -5.81 3.65
C GLN A 288 -21.14 -7.27 3.50
N PRO A 289 -21.68 -7.92 4.55
CA PRO A 289 -21.84 -7.43 5.92
C PRO A 289 -20.50 -7.33 6.66
N VAL A 290 -20.18 -6.14 7.20
CA VAL A 290 -18.81 -5.78 7.60
C VAL A 290 -18.22 -6.67 8.70
N ASP A 291 -19.03 -7.03 9.71
CA ASP A 291 -18.56 -7.86 10.82
C ASP A 291 -18.20 -9.29 10.37
N ILE A 292 -19.04 -9.86 9.50
CA ILE A 292 -18.81 -11.19 8.91
C ILE A 292 -17.62 -11.16 7.97
N MET A 293 -17.56 -10.17 7.05
CA MET A 293 -16.46 -10.07 6.09
C MET A 293 -15.12 -9.78 6.78
N THR A 294 -15.13 -9.10 7.93
CA THR A 294 -13.92 -8.90 8.76
C THR A 294 -13.46 -10.22 9.36
N HIS A 295 -14.37 -11.04 9.91
CA HIS A 295 -14.04 -12.38 10.40
C HIS A 295 -13.46 -13.26 9.29
N VAL A 296 -14.07 -13.24 8.10
CA VAL A 296 -13.62 -13.99 6.92
C VAL A 296 -12.22 -13.54 6.49
N ALA A 297 -11.98 -12.22 6.40
CA ALA A 297 -10.67 -11.68 6.07
C ALA A 297 -9.61 -12.11 7.10
N TRP A 298 -9.95 -12.12 8.39
CA TRP A 298 -9.03 -12.57 9.43
C TRP A 298 -8.66 -14.05 9.26
N ARG A 299 -9.65 -14.92 9.07
CA ARG A 299 -9.42 -16.36 8.85
C ARG A 299 -8.59 -16.64 7.60
N GLN A 300 -8.85 -15.95 6.49
CA GLN A 300 -8.19 -16.19 5.22
C GLN A 300 -6.81 -15.50 5.09
N SER A 301 -6.58 -14.40 5.82
CA SER A 301 -5.29 -13.69 5.78
C SER A 301 -4.19 -14.37 6.61
N GLY A 302 -4.57 -15.03 7.72
CA GLY A 302 -3.62 -15.55 8.71
C GLY A 302 -2.92 -14.46 9.52
N LEU A 303 -3.36 -13.20 9.43
CA LEU A 303 -2.83 -12.08 10.20
C LEU A 303 -3.34 -12.12 11.66
N PRO A 304 -2.61 -11.50 12.61
CA PRO A 304 -3.11 -11.32 13.97
C PRO A 304 -4.42 -10.50 13.96
N PRO A 305 -5.38 -10.78 14.88
CA PRO A 305 -6.65 -10.05 14.94
C PRO A 305 -6.51 -8.53 15.11
N SER A 306 -5.41 -8.05 15.71
CA SER A 306 -5.15 -6.62 15.86
C SER A 306 -4.98 -5.92 14.51
N GLN A 307 -4.49 -6.62 13.48
CA GLN A 307 -4.25 -6.09 12.14
C GLN A 307 -5.44 -6.24 11.20
N VAL A 308 -6.52 -6.93 11.58
CA VAL A 308 -7.71 -7.09 10.74
C VAL A 308 -8.88 -6.42 11.44
N ILE A 309 -9.33 -5.30 10.88
CA ILE A 309 -10.38 -4.47 11.48
C ILE A 309 -11.48 -4.19 10.45
N GLY A 310 -12.72 -4.10 10.89
CA GLY A 310 -13.83 -3.64 10.07
C GLY A 310 -14.20 -2.19 10.38
N ALA A 311 -14.64 -1.42 9.39
CA ALA A 311 -15.08 -0.04 9.59
C ALA A 311 -16.21 0.06 10.64
N GLY A 312 -17.07 -0.97 10.72
CA GLY A 312 -18.02 -1.19 11.80
C GLY A 312 -18.90 0.02 12.12
N CYS A 313 -19.15 0.22 13.41
CA CYS A 313 -19.97 1.31 13.94
C CYS A 313 -19.21 2.63 14.15
N ASN A 314 -18.06 2.86 13.49
CA ASN A 314 -17.28 4.08 13.69
C ASN A 314 -18.03 5.32 13.20
N LEU A 315 -18.65 5.24 12.01
CA LEU A 315 -19.50 6.31 11.48
C LEU A 315 -20.69 6.62 12.40
N ASP A 316 -21.32 5.58 12.93
CA ASP A 316 -22.45 5.70 13.85
C ASP A 316 -22.02 6.35 15.17
N SER A 317 -20.84 6.01 15.69
CA SER A 317 -20.26 6.61 16.89
C SER A 317 -19.94 8.09 16.68
N GLU A 318 -19.31 8.46 15.56
CA GLU A 318 -19.01 9.87 15.23
C GLU A 318 -20.30 10.70 15.06
N ARG A 319 -21.33 10.13 14.40
CA ARG A 319 -22.65 10.77 14.28
C ARG A 319 -23.34 10.94 15.64
N LEU A 320 -23.26 9.93 16.51
CA LEU A 320 -23.82 10.00 17.87
C LEU A 320 -23.15 11.12 18.67
N ASN A 321 -21.81 11.19 18.67
CA ASN A 321 -21.08 12.26 19.34
C ASN A 321 -21.42 13.63 18.75
N TYR A 322 -21.57 13.76 17.43
CA TYR A 322 -22.00 15.02 16.81
C TYR A 322 -23.39 15.45 17.31
N ILE A 323 -24.37 14.53 17.33
CA ILE A 323 -25.72 14.84 17.82
C ILE A 323 -25.66 15.26 19.28
N LEU A 324 -24.93 14.54 20.12
CA LEU A 324 -24.76 14.87 21.54
C LEU A 324 -24.09 16.25 21.72
N ASN A 325 -23.09 16.59 20.91
CA ASN A 325 -22.38 17.87 21.00
C ASN A 325 -23.18 19.07 20.46
N VAL A 326 -24.04 18.86 19.46
CA VAL A 326 -24.84 19.93 18.82
C VAL A 326 -26.19 20.12 19.50
N SER A 327 -26.84 19.03 19.88
CA SER A 327 -28.19 19.06 20.47
C SER A 327 -28.16 19.44 21.95
N LEU A 328 -26.99 19.33 22.59
CA LEU A 328 -26.80 19.65 23.99
C LEU A 328 -25.62 20.62 24.06
N ILE A 329 -25.80 21.73 24.77
CA ILE A 329 -24.71 22.59 25.27
C ILE A 329 -23.95 21.78 26.35
N ALA A 330 -23.51 20.56 26.04
CA ALA A 330 -22.91 19.61 26.96
C ALA A 330 -21.41 19.86 27.02
N GLN A 331 -21.05 20.98 27.64
CA GLN A 331 -19.68 21.30 28.02
C GLN A 331 -19.18 20.54 29.27
N SER A 332 -19.86 19.50 29.78
CA SER A 332 -19.64 19.13 31.19
C SER A 332 -19.30 17.69 31.55
N THR A 333 -19.12 16.74 30.61
CA THR A 333 -18.71 15.37 31.02
C THR A 333 -17.31 14.95 30.56
N GLY A 334 -16.79 15.49 29.45
CA GLY A 334 -15.54 15.00 28.86
C GLY A 334 -15.59 13.52 28.42
N ARG A 335 -16.77 12.87 28.49
CA ARG A 335 -16.96 11.46 28.17
C ARG A 335 -17.39 11.30 26.71
N GLN A 336 -16.68 10.45 25.99
CA GLN A 336 -17.05 10.06 24.62
C GLN A 336 -18.17 9.02 24.64
N ALA A 337 -19.10 9.08 23.69
CA ALA A 337 -20.10 8.03 23.46
C ALA A 337 -19.65 7.10 22.33
N PHE A 338 -20.05 5.83 22.37
CA PHE A 338 -19.78 4.86 21.32
C PHE A 338 -21.05 4.11 20.95
N VAL A 339 -21.18 3.75 19.67
CA VAL A 339 -22.14 2.76 19.21
C VAL A 339 -21.38 1.46 18.97
N ILE A 340 -21.70 0.41 19.70
CA ILE A 340 -21.00 -0.89 19.70
C ILE A 340 -21.93 -2.02 19.22
N GLY A 341 -21.36 -3.19 18.95
CA GLY A 341 -22.08 -4.39 18.54
C GLY A 341 -22.06 -4.65 17.03
N GLU A 342 -23.00 -5.48 16.57
CA GLU A 342 -23.18 -5.75 15.15
C GLU A 342 -23.60 -4.48 14.42
N SER A 343 -23.04 -4.21 13.23
CA SER A 343 -23.45 -3.12 12.34
C SER A 343 -24.81 -3.42 11.68
N SER A 344 -25.82 -3.62 12.51
CA SER A 344 -27.22 -3.89 12.17
C SER A 344 -28.14 -3.03 13.06
N ASP A 345 -29.44 -3.29 13.02
CA ASP A 345 -30.40 -2.64 13.92
C ASP A 345 -30.22 -3.02 15.40
N LYS A 346 -29.38 -4.02 15.70
CA LYS A 346 -29.09 -4.51 17.06
C LYS A 346 -27.91 -3.81 17.75
N LYS A 347 -27.36 -2.75 17.14
CA LYS A 347 -26.28 -1.96 17.72
C LYS A 347 -26.71 -1.24 19.01
N VAL A 348 -25.75 -0.95 19.88
CA VAL A 348 -26.00 -0.44 21.23
C VAL A 348 -25.18 0.83 21.48
N ALA A 349 -25.79 1.86 22.09
CA ALA A 349 -25.08 3.07 22.50
C ALA A 349 -24.56 2.95 23.95
N VAL A 350 -23.30 3.36 24.18
CA VAL A 350 -22.62 3.24 25.47
C VAL A 350 -21.74 4.47 25.74
N TRP A 351 -21.55 4.81 27.01
CA TRP A 351 -20.60 5.85 27.43
C TRP A 351 -19.20 5.28 27.66
N SER A 352 -18.18 6.05 27.33
CA SER A 352 -16.81 5.82 27.79
C SER A 352 -16.68 6.09 29.28
N ASN A 353 -15.93 5.24 29.98
CA ASN A 353 -15.57 5.47 31.38
C ASN A 353 -14.24 6.23 31.55
N LEU A 354 -13.58 6.61 30.44
CA LEU A 354 -12.34 7.39 30.46
C LEU A 354 -12.58 8.76 31.10
N GLY A 355 -11.80 9.10 32.13
CA GLY A 355 -11.85 10.39 32.81
C GLY A 355 -12.71 10.45 34.09
N THR A 356 -13.19 9.32 34.60
CA THR A 356 -13.73 9.27 35.97
C THR A 356 -12.64 8.90 36.94
N ASP A 357 -12.23 9.84 37.79
CA ASP A 357 -11.56 9.50 39.04
C ASP A 357 -12.40 8.42 39.74
N SER A 358 -11.75 7.30 40.02
CA SER A 358 -12.27 6.09 40.67
C SER A 358 -13.01 6.31 42.01
N ASN A 359 -13.11 7.57 42.48
CA ASN A 359 -13.83 7.98 43.68
C ASN A 359 -15.16 8.71 43.42
N SER A 360 -15.54 8.97 42.17
CA SER A 360 -16.90 9.42 41.87
C SER A 360 -17.72 8.23 41.40
N GLY A 361 -18.61 7.74 42.27
CA GLY A 361 -19.57 6.64 42.02
C GLY A 361 -20.61 6.94 40.94
N PHE A 362 -20.22 7.59 39.85
CA PHE A 362 -20.99 7.73 38.62
C PHE A 362 -20.80 6.48 37.75
N HIS A 363 -21.18 5.32 38.29
CA HIS A 363 -21.82 4.30 37.45
C HIS A 363 -22.86 5.04 36.61
N GLY A 364 -22.81 4.90 35.27
CA GLY A 364 -23.61 5.67 34.31
C GLY A 364 -24.90 6.19 34.94
N SER A 365 -24.90 7.45 35.37
CA SER A 365 -26.01 7.93 36.19
C SER A 365 -27.26 7.79 35.34
N ASN A 366 -28.33 7.24 35.91
CA ASN A 366 -29.64 7.14 35.25
C ASN A 366 -30.10 8.49 34.64
N SER A 367 -29.46 9.60 35.02
CA SER A 367 -29.67 10.94 34.47
C SER A 367 -29.23 11.13 33.01
N THR A 368 -28.23 10.41 32.47
CA THR A 368 -27.77 10.63 31.08
C THR A 368 -28.29 9.59 30.08
N LYS A 369 -28.88 8.49 30.54
CA LYS A 369 -29.47 7.45 29.68
C LYS A 369 -30.58 7.99 28.75
N PRO A 370 -31.56 8.79 29.22
CA PRO A 370 -32.60 9.34 28.32
C PRO A 370 -32.04 10.22 27.19
N LEU A 371 -30.92 10.92 27.45
CA LEU A 371 -30.24 11.74 26.45
C LEU A 371 -29.55 10.87 25.40
N MET A 372 -28.87 9.81 25.84
CA MET A 372 -28.23 8.84 24.95
C MET A 372 -29.26 8.14 24.08
N ASP A 373 -30.37 7.67 24.66
CA ASP A 373 -31.44 6.98 23.95
C ASP A 373 -32.05 7.90 22.88
N ARG A 374 -32.37 9.16 23.22
CA ARG A 374 -32.90 10.14 22.27
C ARG A 374 -31.93 10.44 21.13
N ALA A 375 -30.65 10.65 21.44
CA ALA A 375 -29.63 10.92 20.42
C ALA A 375 -29.41 9.70 19.51
N PHE A 376 -29.49 8.49 20.07
CA PHE A 376 -29.38 7.25 19.35
C PHE A 376 -30.62 6.96 18.46
N ASP A 377 -31.82 7.32 18.90
CA ASP A 377 -33.01 7.24 18.06
C ASP A 377 -32.94 8.19 16.86
N MET A 378 -32.41 9.40 17.04
CA MET A 378 -32.14 10.34 15.93
C MET A 378 -31.12 9.80 14.91
N LEU A 379 -30.31 8.81 15.29
CA LEU A 379 -29.37 8.15 14.39
C LEU A 379 -30.05 7.15 13.46
N LYS A 380 -31.12 6.47 13.91
CA LYS A 380 -31.80 5.40 13.17
C LYS A 380 -32.37 5.85 11.82
N GLU A 381 -32.70 7.13 11.68
CA GLU A 381 -33.22 7.71 10.43
C GLU A 381 -32.14 7.98 9.36
N LYS A 382 -30.85 7.88 9.72
CA LYS A 382 -29.74 8.27 8.83
C LYS A 382 -29.08 7.05 8.20
N GLY A 383 -29.45 6.75 6.95
CA GLY A 383 -28.78 5.72 6.15
C GLY A 383 -27.27 5.94 5.94
N GLN A 384 -26.59 4.92 5.44
CA GLN A 384 -25.17 4.96 5.08
C GLN A 384 -25.01 5.26 3.58
N ARG A 385 -24.11 6.19 3.25
CA ARG A 385 -23.75 6.56 1.87
C ARG A 385 -22.26 6.41 1.68
N SER A 386 -21.82 6.15 0.45
CA SER A 386 -20.41 5.92 0.10
C SER A 386 -19.48 6.99 0.66
N TRP A 387 -19.82 8.28 0.50
CA TRP A 387 -19.02 9.39 1.05
C TRP A 387 -18.97 9.41 2.58
N SER A 388 -20.09 9.13 3.27
CA SER A 388 -20.12 9.14 4.73
C SER A 388 -19.30 8.02 5.35
N VAL A 389 -19.34 6.81 4.77
CA VAL A 389 -18.50 5.69 5.20
C VAL A 389 -17.03 5.97 4.87
N SER A 390 -16.75 6.59 3.72
CA SER A 390 -15.39 6.96 3.31
C SER A 390 -14.73 7.97 4.25
N LEU A 391 -15.47 8.93 4.79
CA LEU A 391 -14.96 9.84 5.83
C LEU A 391 -14.55 9.09 7.10
N SER A 392 -15.31 8.06 7.47
CA SER A 392 -14.97 7.17 8.59
C SER A 392 -13.73 6.33 8.29
N ILE A 393 -13.62 5.76 7.09
CA ILE A 393 -12.45 5.01 6.63
C ILE A 393 -11.19 5.89 6.65
N ALA A 394 -11.28 7.11 6.13
CA ALA A 394 -10.18 8.07 6.12
C ALA A 394 -9.76 8.46 7.55
N ASP A 395 -10.71 8.60 8.47
CA ASP A 395 -10.43 8.89 9.88
C ASP A 395 -9.65 7.75 10.56
N ILE A 396 -10.10 6.50 10.37
CA ILE A 396 -9.40 5.32 10.90
C ILE A 396 -8.00 5.18 10.27
N THR A 397 -7.92 5.29 8.94
CA THR A 397 -6.66 5.19 8.18
C THR A 397 -5.65 6.23 8.66
N HIS A 398 -6.09 7.48 8.85
CA HIS A 398 -5.23 8.55 9.32
C HIS A 398 -4.72 8.31 10.75
N SER A 399 -5.55 7.74 11.63
CA SER A 399 -5.10 7.36 12.99
C SER A 399 -4.05 6.24 12.98
N ILE A 400 -4.14 5.29 12.05
CA ILE A 400 -3.15 4.22 11.89
C ILE A 400 -1.84 4.77 11.31
N LEU A 401 -1.91 5.61 10.27
CA LEU A 401 -0.72 6.15 9.60
C LEU A 401 0.10 7.06 10.53
N GLU A 402 -0.57 7.92 11.30
CA GLU A 402 0.08 8.87 12.20
C GLU A 402 0.26 8.34 13.64
N ASP A 403 -0.06 7.06 13.87
CA ASP A 403 0.01 6.41 15.19
C ASP A 403 -0.65 7.22 16.32
N LYS A 404 -1.85 7.75 16.05
CA LYS A 404 -2.48 8.78 16.91
C LYS A 404 -2.91 8.30 18.29
N GLY A 405 -3.12 6.99 18.46
CA GLY A 405 -3.79 6.47 19.64
C GLY A 405 -5.23 6.98 19.80
N LYS A 406 -5.89 7.43 18.71
CA LYS A 406 -7.31 7.83 18.75
C LYS A 406 -8.17 6.59 18.99
N THR A 407 -9.23 6.73 19.80
CA THR A 407 -10.22 5.66 19.98
C THR A 407 -11.26 5.71 18.86
N HIS A 408 -11.50 4.56 18.24
CA HIS A 408 -12.49 4.33 17.19
C HIS A 408 -13.36 3.13 17.55
N CYS A 409 -14.63 3.13 17.15
CA CYS A 409 -15.46 1.94 17.30
C CYS A 409 -15.44 1.10 16.02
N VAL A 410 -14.57 0.10 15.98
CA VAL A 410 -14.32 -0.72 14.79
C VAL A 410 -14.69 -2.17 15.05
N SER A 411 -15.03 -2.91 14.00
CA SER A 411 -15.22 -4.36 14.10
C SER A 411 -13.88 -5.03 14.40
N THR A 412 -13.80 -5.73 15.53
CA THR A 412 -12.60 -6.43 16.01
C THR A 412 -12.99 -7.75 16.66
N LEU A 413 -12.02 -8.63 16.92
CA LEU A 413 -12.27 -9.88 17.62
C LEU A 413 -12.80 -9.59 19.03
N ALA A 414 -14.05 -10.00 19.29
CA ALA A 414 -14.74 -9.75 20.55
C ALA A 414 -14.51 -10.84 21.61
N GLN A 415 -13.84 -11.94 21.26
CA GLN A 415 -13.56 -13.02 22.20
C GLN A 415 -12.83 -12.51 23.46
N GLY A 416 -13.35 -12.86 24.63
CA GLY A 416 -12.89 -12.42 25.94
C GLY A 416 -13.48 -11.08 26.41
N TRP A 417 -14.09 -10.30 25.52
CA TRP A 417 -14.73 -9.04 25.89
C TRP A 417 -16.09 -9.31 26.55
N GLY A 418 -16.32 -8.80 27.76
CA GLY A 418 -17.56 -9.05 28.49
C GLY A 418 -17.89 -10.54 28.69
N GLY A 419 -16.90 -11.44 28.69
CA GLY A 419 -17.13 -12.89 28.79
C GLY A 419 -17.68 -13.55 27.52
N ILE A 420 -17.59 -12.90 26.34
CA ILE A 420 -17.89 -13.54 25.06
C ILE A 420 -16.84 -14.64 24.80
N GLY A 421 -17.26 -15.91 24.79
CA GLY A 421 -16.35 -17.05 24.60
C GLY A 421 -16.04 -17.40 23.14
N THR A 422 -16.89 -16.98 22.21
CA THR A 422 -16.79 -17.32 20.79
C THR A 422 -15.89 -16.35 20.01
N GLU A 423 -15.23 -16.87 18.98
CA GLU A 423 -14.47 -16.06 18.03
C GLU A 423 -15.42 -15.38 17.05
N VAL A 424 -15.85 -14.17 17.39
CA VAL A 424 -16.72 -13.35 16.55
C VAL A 424 -16.17 -11.93 16.45
N PHE A 425 -16.40 -11.30 15.30
CA PHE A 425 -16.05 -9.90 15.09
C PHE A 425 -17.31 -9.06 15.24
N LEU A 426 -17.24 -7.98 16.02
CA LEU A 426 -18.28 -6.97 16.15
C LEU A 426 -17.63 -5.65 16.59
N SER A 427 -18.38 -4.54 16.49
CA SER A 427 -17.84 -3.21 16.76
C SER A 427 -17.58 -2.98 18.23
N LEU A 428 -16.33 -2.70 18.60
CA LEU A 428 -15.92 -2.33 19.97
C LEU A 428 -15.01 -1.11 19.94
N PRO A 429 -14.98 -0.30 21.02
CA PRO A 429 -14.05 0.82 21.12
C PRO A 429 -12.62 0.30 21.21
N CYS A 430 -11.78 0.76 20.30
CA CYS A 430 -10.39 0.35 20.17
C CYS A 430 -9.51 1.56 19.92
N VAL A 431 -8.35 1.58 20.58
CA VAL A 431 -7.28 2.53 20.31
C VAL A 431 -6.59 2.11 19.01
N MET A 432 -6.56 3.00 18.02
CA MET A 432 -5.90 2.77 16.74
C MET A 432 -4.49 3.33 16.73
N GLY A 433 -3.53 2.50 16.32
CA GLY A 433 -2.14 2.88 16.10
C GLY A 433 -1.53 2.17 14.90
N ALA A 434 -0.23 2.32 14.71
CA ALA A 434 0.51 1.76 13.56
C ALA A 434 0.45 0.23 13.48
N ALA A 435 0.27 -0.45 14.62
CA ALA A 435 0.11 -1.90 14.71
C ALA A 435 -1.34 -2.40 14.58
N GLY A 436 -2.29 -1.50 14.31
CA GLY A 436 -3.71 -1.80 14.21
C GLY A 436 -4.50 -1.47 15.48
N SER A 437 -5.40 -2.37 15.87
CA SER A 437 -6.35 -2.17 16.96
C SER A 437 -5.88 -2.74 18.30
N THR A 438 -6.09 -1.95 19.36
CA THR A 438 -6.00 -2.41 20.75
C THR A 438 -7.33 -2.11 21.45
N ARG A 439 -8.01 -3.15 21.96
CA ARG A 439 -9.33 -3.01 22.61
C ARG A 439 -9.24 -2.12 23.85
N LEU A 440 -10.21 -1.23 24.01
CA LEU A 440 -10.35 -0.40 25.20
C LEU A 440 -10.97 -1.23 26.34
N ALA A 441 -10.28 -1.30 27.48
CA ALA A 441 -10.66 -2.16 28.60
C ALA A 441 -11.86 -1.66 29.43
N CYS A 442 -12.29 -0.40 29.26
CA CYS A 442 -13.19 0.28 30.22
C CYS A 442 -14.47 0.82 29.57
N VAL A 443 -15.42 -0.06 29.27
CA VAL A 443 -16.80 0.30 28.92
C VAL A 443 -17.75 -0.45 29.85
N ALA A 444 -18.54 0.28 30.62
CA ALA A 444 -19.57 -0.32 31.47
C ALA A 444 -20.85 -0.49 30.67
N LEU A 445 -21.37 -1.72 30.60
CA LEU A 445 -22.65 -2.03 30.00
C LEU A 445 -23.73 -2.15 31.08
N GLY A 446 -24.92 -1.62 30.80
CA GLY A 446 -26.11 -1.99 31.54
C GLY A 446 -26.64 -3.37 31.10
N PRO A 447 -27.64 -3.92 31.81
CA PRO A 447 -28.16 -5.25 31.54
C PRO A 447 -28.72 -5.42 30.12
N ASP A 448 -29.45 -4.42 29.62
CA ASP A 448 -30.05 -4.46 28.27
C ASP A 448 -28.97 -4.35 27.19
N GLU A 449 -27.98 -3.48 27.41
CA GLU A 449 -26.84 -3.31 26.51
C GLU A 449 -25.99 -4.60 26.39
N ASP A 450 -25.70 -5.24 27.53
CA ASP A 450 -24.98 -6.52 27.58
C ASP A 450 -25.78 -7.65 26.92
N PHE A 451 -27.08 -7.73 27.18
CA PHE A 451 -27.96 -8.70 26.54
C PHE A 451 -27.96 -8.56 25.01
N ASN A 452 -28.17 -7.35 24.50
CA ASN A 452 -28.19 -7.08 23.07
C ASN A 452 -26.85 -7.39 22.40
N LEU A 453 -25.74 -7.03 23.05
CA LEU A 453 -24.41 -7.32 22.53
C LEU A 453 -24.14 -8.84 22.46
N ARG A 454 -24.51 -9.60 23.49
CA ARG A 454 -24.41 -11.06 23.48
C ARG A 454 -25.29 -11.68 22.42
N ALA A 455 -26.51 -11.17 22.24
CA ALA A 455 -27.42 -11.63 21.19
C ALA A 455 -26.83 -11.40 19.79
N SER A 456 -26.19 -10.25 19.55
CA SER A 456 -25.42 -9.99 18.33
C SER A 456 -24.27 -10.98 18.13
N ALA A 457 -23.48 -11.25 19.17
CA ALA A 457 -22.38 -12.22 19.12
C ALA A 457 -22.88 -13.63 18.73
N VAL A 458 -23.99 -14.09 19.32
CA VAL A 458 -24.61 -15.38 18.99
C VAL A 458 -25.15 -15.39 17.55
N SER A 459 -25.84 -14.31 17.13
CA SER A 459 -26.38 -14.17 15.78
C SER A 459 -25.28 -14.25 14.72
N LEU A 460 -24.19 -13.52 14.91
CA LEU A 460 -23.03 -13.52 14.02
C LEU A 460 -22.35 -14.90 13.99
N SER A 461 -22.17 -15.54 15.15
CA SER A 461 -21.61 -16.89 15.25
C SER A 461 -22.44 -17.90 14.47
N ASN A 462 -23.77 -17.88 14.63
CA ASN A 462 -24.69 -18.79 13.94
C ASN A 462 -24.70 -18.55 12.42
N PHE A 463 -24.52 -17.31 11.99
CA PHE A 463 -24.42 -16.98 10.57
C PHE A 463 -23.10 -17.47 9.98
N LEU A 464 -21.98 -17.28 10.68
CA LEU A 464 -20.66 -17.77 10.25
C LEU A 464 -20.63 -19.29 10.05
N LEU A 465 -21.36 -20.06 10.88
CA LEU A 465 -21.47 -21.52 10.73
C LEU A 465 -22.15 -21.97 9.43
N GLN A 466 -22.89 -21.09 8.76
CA GLN A 466 -23.54 -21.39 7.48
C GLN A 466 -22.63 -21.11 6.28
N LEU A 467 -21.48 -20.45 6.49
CA LEU A 467 -20.53 -20.07 5.45
C LEU A 467 -19.39 -21.08 5.35
N ARG A 468 -18.91 -21.27 4.12
CA ARG A 468 -17.69 -22.04 3.81
C ARG A 468 -16.54 -21.04 3.70
N ILE A 469 -15.85 -20.79 4.82
CA ILE A 469 -14.77 -19.80 4.95
C ILE A 469 -13.47 -20.34 4.37
#